data_AF-A0A951FUC4-F1
#
_entry.id   AF-A0A951FUC4-F1
#
_cell.length_a   1.000
_cell.length_b   1.000
_cell.length_c   1.000
_cell.angle_alpha   90.00
_cell.angle_beta   90.00
_cell.angle_gamma   90.00
#
_symmetry.space_group_name_H-M   'P 1'
#
loop_
_entity.id
_entity.type
_entity.pdbx_description
1 polymer ?
#
loop_
_entity_poly.entity_id
_entity_poly.type
_entity_poly.pdbx_seq_one_letter_code
_entity_poly.pdbx_strand_id
1 'polypeptide(L)'
;MVRSATWLDLRAAWWTARGLRSLRSQLREQGLDARVTPPPQLPDSALPAVSATARCLGATCLERSLLLQEWLLAHGRRHTLIIGVPSPGEPSFIAHAWLEGHDPAADGLGFAQLVRLDPR
;
A
#
# COMPACT_ATOMS: atom_id res chain seq x y z
N MET A 1 22.77 1.49 -13.47
CA MET A 1 22.02 1.01 -14.65
C MET A 1 20.62 1.62 -14.60
N VAL A 2 20.35 2.65 -15.40
CA VAL A 2 18.99 3.23 -15.48
C VAL A 2 18.21 2.35 -16.45
N ARG A 3 17.27 1.55 -15.95
CA ARG A 3 16.32 0.84 -16.82
C ARG A 3 15.49 1.91 -17.54
N SER A 4 15.45 1.87 -18.87
CA SER A 4 14.53 2.68 -19.64
C SER A 4 13.10 2.31 -19.22
N ALA A 5 12.31 3.32 -18.83
CA ALA A 5 10.91 3.09 -18.45
C ALA A 5 10.14 2.52 -19.63
N THR A 6 9.52 1.37 -19.43
CA THR A 6 8.63 0.79 -20.44
C THR A 6 7.26 1.46 -20.39
N TRP A 7 6.45 1.30 -21.43
CA TRP A 7 5.06 1.75 -21.41
C TRP A 7 4.25 1.11 -20.26
N LEU A 8 4.58 -0.11 -19.87
CA LEU A 8 3.95 -0.80 -18.73
C LEU A 8 4.30 -0.11 -17.40
N ASP A 9 5.56 0.30 -17.24
CA ASP A 9 6.01 1.05 -16.06
C ASP A 9 5.31 2.42 -15.99
N LEU A 10 5.12 3.09 -17.13
CA LEU A 10 4.38 4.36 -17.21
C LEU A 10 2.89 4.17 -16.86
N ARG A 11 2.26 3.09 -17.32
CA ARG A 11 0.86 2.77 -16.95
C ARG A 11 0.74 2.44 -15.47
N ALA A 12 1.68 1.69 -14.91
CA ALA A 12 1.74 1.39 -13.48
C ALA A 12 1.91 2.67 -12.64
N ALA A 13 2.82 3.56 -13.07
CA ALA A 13 3.05 4.85 -12.42
C ALA A 13 1.81 5.76 -12.50
N TRP A 14 1.17 5.83 -13.68
CA TRP A 14 -0.06 6.60 -13.87
C TRP A 14 -1.19 6.10 -12.95
N TRP A 15 -1.41 4.78 -12.91
CA TRP A 15 -2.41 4.18 -12.03
C TRP A 15 -2.09 4.49 -10.56
N THR A 16 -0.83 4.35 -10.15
CA THR A 16 -0.40 4.65 -8.78
C THR A 16 -0.66 6.10 -8.42
N ALA A 17 -0.31 7.05 -9.30
CA ALA A 17 -0.50 8.47 -9.06
C ALA A 17 -1.98 8.87 -8.98
N ARG A 18 -2.81 8.29 -9.86
CA ARG A 18 -4.26 8.51 -9.85
C ARG A 18 -4.90 7.88 -8.61
N GLY A 19 -4.54 6.64 -8.31
CA GLY A 19 -5.01 5.89 -7.15
C GLY A 19 -4.68 6.60 -5.86
N LEU A 20 -3.44 7.07 -5.69
CA LEU A 20 -3.01 7.81 -4.50
C LEU A 20 -3.76 9.13 -4.33
N ARG A 21 -3.96 9.89 -5.41
CA ARG A 21 -4.72 11.15 -5.36
C ARG A 21 -6.18 10.91 -4.92
N SER A 22 -6.83 9.89 -5.48
CA SER A 22 -8.20 9.54 -5.10
C SER A 22 -8.26 9.00 -3.67
N LEU A 23 -7.33 8.12 -3.31
CA LEU A 23 -7.24 7.52 -1.97
C LEU A 23 -7.09 8.59 -0.89
N ARG A 24 -6.26 9.62 -1.13
CA ARG A 24 -6.12 10.76 -0.21
C ARG A 24 -7.42 11.51 0.03
N SER A 25 -8.23 11.73 -1.01
CA SER A 25 -9.55 12.36 -0.85
C SER A 25 -10.47 11.45 -0.05
N GLN A 26 -10.55 10.18 -0.44
CA GLN A 26 -11.44 9.20 0.19
C GLN A 26 -11.09 8.96 1.65
N LEU A 27 -9.80 8.85 2.02
CA LEU A 27 -9.37 8.70 3.41
C LEU A 27 -9.81 9.90 4.28
N ARG A 28 -9.84 11.10 3.71
CA ARG A 28 -10.29 12.31 4.43
C ARG A 28 -11.81 12.34 4.61
N GLU A 29 -12.55 11.83 3.64
CA GLU A 29 -14.02 11.88 3.62
C GLU A 29 -14.67 10.66 4.31
N GLN A 30 -14.04 9.49 4.20
CA GLN A 30 -14.64 8.18 4.51
C GLN A 30 -13.77 7.34 5.47
N GLY A 31 -12.58 7.83 5.86
CA GLY A 31 -11.67 7.07 6.71
C GLY A 31 -11.26 5.73 6.10
N LEU A 32 -11.29 4.66 6.89
CA LEU A 32 -10.83 3.33 6.47
C LEU A 32 -11.74 2.59 5.48
N ASP A 33 -12.90 3.17 5.13
CA ASP A 33 -13.75 2.65 4.06
C ASP A 33 -13.31 3.10 2.66
N ALA A 34 -12.25 3.92 2.59
CA ALA A 34 -11.64 4.34 1.33
C ALA A 34 -11.20 3.14 0.48
N ARG A 35 -11.38 3.25 -0.83
CA ARG A 35 -11.07 2.19 -1.80
C ARG A 35 -10.09 2.66 -2.86
N VAL A 36 -9.14 1.79 -3.19
CA VAL A 36 -8.26 1.97 -4.33
C VAL A 36 -8.97 1.41 -5.56
N THR A 37 -8.98 2.17 -6.66
CA THR A 37 -9.48 1.65 -7.94
C THR A 37 -8.57 0.53 -8.44
N PRO A 38 -9.10 -0.61 -8.91
CA PRO A 38 -8.28 -1.70 -9.42
C PRO A 38 -7.28 -1.26 -10.50
N PRO A 39 -6.06 -1.84 -10.54
CA PRO A 39 -5.09 -1.54 -11.56
C PRO A 39 -5.56 -1.99 -12.95
N PRO A 40 -5.09 -1.34 -14.03
CA PRO A 40 -5.23 -1.90 -15.36
C PRO A 40 -4.50 -3.25 -15.42
N GLN A 41 -4.88 -4.11 -16.38
CA GLN A 41 -4.17 -5.37 -16.63
C GLN A 41 -2.70 -5.09 -16.96
N LEU A 42 -1.82 -5.39 -16.00
CA LEU A 42 -0.39 -5.21 -16.07
C LEU A 42 0.28 -6.46 -15.50
N PRO A 43 1.48 -6.83 -15.97
CA PRO A 43 2.18 -7.97 -15.41
C PRO A 43 2.71 -7.63 -14.01
N ASP A 44 2.88 -8.66 -13.18
CA ASP A 44 3.40 -8.50 -11.81
C ASP A 44 4.81 -7.88 -11.79
N SER A 45 5.57 -8.03 -12.88
CA SER A 45 6.88 -7.41 -13.05
C SER A 45 6.88 -5.88 -13.00
N ALA A 46 5.70 -5.24 -13.08
CA ALA A 46 5.53 -3.79 -12.94
C ALA A 46 5.37 -3.33 -11.48
N LEU A 47 5.30 -4.26 -10.51
CA LEU A 47 5.24 -3.93 -9.08
C LEU A 47 6.35 -2.97 -8.60
N PRO A 48 7.62 -3.09 -9.04
CA PRO A 48 8.65 -2.13 -8.68
C PRO A 48 8.32 -0.70 -9.12
N ALA A 49 7.65 -0.50 -10.27
CA ALA A 49 7.23 0.82 -10.72
C ALA A 49 6.11 1.40 -9.85
N VAL A 50 5.17 0.56 -9.40
CA VAL A 50 4.13 0.94 -8.42
C VAL A 50 4.78 1.40 -7.11
N SER A 51 5.63 0.56 -6.51
CA SER A 51 6.31 0.86 -5.26
C SER A 51 7.20 2.10 -5.34
N ALA A 52 7.97 2.24 -6.43
CA ALA A 52 8.82 3.42 -6.66
C ALA A 52 7.98 4.68 -6.83
N THR A 53 6.88 4.63 -7.58
CA THR A 53 6.00 5.79 -7.78
C THR A 53 5.34 6.21 -6.49
N ALA A 54 4.81 5.26 -5.70
CA ALA A 54 4.24 5.54 -4.38
C ALA A 54 5.26 6.23 -3.45
N ARG A 55 6.52 5.75 -3.45
CA ARG A 55 7.61 6.38 -2.70
C ARG A 55 7.92 7.79 -3.19
N CYS A 56 8.03 8.00 -4.50
CA CYS A 56 8.32 9.32 -5.08
C CYS A 56 7.21 10.34 -4.77
N LEU A 57 5.96 9.90 -4.68
CA LEU A 57 4.81 10.75 -4.34
C LEU A 57 4.58 10.91 -2.82
N GLY A 58 5.51 10.40 -2.00
CA GLY A 58 5.46 10.50 -0.55
C GLY A 58 4.25 9.78 0.06
N ALA A 59 3.93 8.58 -0.42
CA ALA A 59 2.86 7.78 0.16
C ALA A 59 3.15 7.44 1.62
N THR A 60 2.15 7.57 2.50
CA THR A 60 2.25 7.09 3.89
C THR A 60 2.26 5.56 3.94
N CYS A 61 2.55 4.98 5.11
CA CYS A 61 2.47 3.53 5.31
C CYS A 61 1.08 2.99 4.96
N LEU A 62 0.01 3.64 5.42
CA LEU A 62 -1.37 3.27 5.14
C LEU A 62 -1.70 3.38 3.64
N GLU A 63 -1.35 4.50 3.01
CA GLU A 63 -1.59 4.71 1.58
C GLU A 63 -0.86 3.66 0.73
N ARG A 64 0.40 3.38 1.05
CA ARG A 64 1.22 2.37 0.38
C ARG A 64 0.61 0.98 0.55
N SER A 65 0.23 0.59 1.77
CA SER A 65 -0.34 -0.72 2.04
C SER A 65 -1.68 -0.92 1.33
N LEU A 66 -2.56 0.09 1.28
CA LEU A 66 -3.82 0.00 0.54
C LEU A 66 -3.59 -0.13 -0.98
N LEU A 67 -2.66 0.65 -1.55
CA LEU A 67 -2.28 0.54 -2.96
C LEU A 67 -1.70 -0.84 -3.29
N LEU A 68 -0.79 -1.34 -2.44
CA LEU A 68 -0.19 -2.66 -2.63
C LEU A 68 -1.20 -3.78 -2.43
N GLN A 69 -2.12 -3.66 -1.48
CA GLN A 69 -3.19 -4.64 -1.27
C GLN A 69 -4.02 -4.80 -2.54
N GLU A 70 -4.43 -3.70 -3.16
CA GLU A 70 -5.20 -3.71 -4.40
C GLU A 70 -4.37 -4.27 -5.57
N TRP A 71 -3.10 -3.89 -5.67
CA TRP A 71 -2.20 -4.47 -6.68
C TRP A 71 -2.09 -5.99 -6.54
N LEU A 72 -1.79 -6.48 -5.33
CA LEU A 72 -1.61 -7.89 -5.04
C LEU A 72 -2.91 -8.67 -5.28
N LEU A 73 -4.06 -8.10 -4.90
CA LEU A 73 -5.38 -8.66 -5.13
C LEU A 73 -5.68 -8.85 -6.62
N ALA A 74 -5.38 -7.84 -7.44
CA ALA A 74 -5.53 -7.94 -8.90
C ALA A 74 -4.63 -9.02 -9.53
N HIS A 75 -3.59 -9.45 -8.82
CA HIS A 75 -2.70 -10.56 -9.20
C HIS A 75 -3.03 -11.87 -8.46
N GLY A 76 -4.22 -11.98 -7.85
CA GLY A 76 -4.71 -13.18 -7.18
C GLY A 76 -4.10 -13.45 -5.80
N ARG A 77 -3.32 -12.52 -5.24
CA ARG A 77 -2.71 -12.65 -3.91
C ARG A 77 -3.49 -11.82 -2.91
N ARG A 78 -4.16 -12.49 -1.97
CA ARG A 78 -4.95 -11.84 -0.92
C ARG A 78 -4.06 -11.61 0.30
N HIS A 79 -3.91 -10.35 0.70
CA HIS A 79 -3.15 -9.96 1.89
C HIS A 79 -3.98 -9.06 2.79
N THR A 80 -4.03 -9.38 4.07
CA THR A 80 -4.69 -8.55 5.09
C THR A 80 -3.83 -7.34 5.40
N LEU A 81 -4.45 -6.15 5.39
CA LEU A 81 -3.81 -4.94 5.89
C LEU A 81 -4.01 -4.84 7.40
N ILE A 82 -2.90 -4.68 8.11
CA ILE A 82 -2.89 -4.49 9.56
C ILE A 82 -2.50 -3.05 9.86
N ILE A 83 -3.23 -2.43 10.80
CA ILE A 83 -2.85 -1.14 11.40
C ILE A 83 -2.55 -1.41 12.86
N GLY A 84 -1.36 -1.05 13.30
CA GLY A 84 -0.92 -1.24 14.68
C GLY A 84 -0.20 -0.02 15.24
N VAL A 85 -0.07 0.00 16.55
CA VAL A 85 0.74 0.99 17.30
C VAL A 85 1.77 0.25 18.14
N PRO A 86 2.92 0.87 18.45
CA PRO A 86 3.93 0.25 19.30
C PRO A 86 3.32 -0.19 20.62
N SER A 87 3.81 -1.30 21.18
CA SER A 87 3.34 -1.76 22.48
C SER A 87 3.55 -0.69 23.57
N PRO A 88 2.70 -0.66 24.61
CA PRO A 88 2.84 0.29 25.72
C PRO A 88 4.25 0.24 26.33
N GLY A 89 4.91 1.40 26.46
CA GLY A 89 6.28 1.52 26.98
C GLY A 89 7.33 1.93 25.94
N GLU A 90 6.99 1.88 24.65
CA GLU A 90 7.81 2.41 23.56
C GLU A 90 7.69 3.96 23.48
N PRO A 91 8.81 4.70 23.32
CA PRO A 91 8.84 6.15 23.52
C PRO A 91 8.19 6.98 22.41
N SER A 92 7.83 6.39 21.28
CA SER A 92 7.20 7.11 20.16
C SER A 92 5.92 6.45 19.70
N PHE A 93 4.78 7.13 19.86
CA PHE A 93 3.51 6.72 19.25
C PHE A 93 3.59 6.92 17.73
N ILE A 94 3.98 5.87 17.01
CA ILE A 94 4.03 5.87 15.55
C ILE A 94 3.12 4.75 15.06
N ALA A 95 1.88 5.09 14.71
CA ALA A 95 1.00 4.15 14.04
C ALA A 95 1.63 3.66 12.73
N HIS A 96 1.62 2.35 12.53
CA HIS A 96 2.18 1.69 11.36
C HIS A 96 1.11 0.86 10.65
N ALA A 97 1.20 0.77 9.33
CA ALA A 97 0.35 -0.06 8.51
C ALA A 97 1.20 -0.92 7.59
N TRP A 98 0.87 -2.21 7.50
CA TRP A 98 1.61 -3.20 6.72
C TRP A 98 0.69 -4.31 6.21
N LEU A 99 1.18 -5.08 5.24
CA LEU A 99 0.47 -6.24 4.69
C LEU A 99 1.02 -7.54 5.29
N GLU A 100 0.15 -8.27 5.99
CA GLU A 100 0.48 -9.54 6.64
C GLU A 100 1.00 -10.55 5.60
N GLY A 101 2.18 -11.12 5.85
CA GLY A 101 2.84 -12.08 4.96
C GLY A 101 3.44 -11.48 3.68
N HIS A 102 3.34 -10.17 3.45
CA HIS A 102 4.00 -9.46 2.34
C HIS A 102 5.11 -8.52 2.83
N ASP A 103 4.92 -7.86 3.97
CA ASP A 103 5.92 -7.01 4.63
C ASP A 103 6.49 -7.74 5.87
N PRO A 104 7.33 -8.79 5.73
CA PRO A 104 7.75 -9.67 6.84
C PRO A 104 8.53 -8.94 7.94
N ALA A 105 9.17 -7.81 7.60
CA ALA A 105 9.86 -6.97 8.59
C ALA A 105 8.88 -6.32 9.59
N ALA A 106 7.60 -6.16 9.24
CA ALA A 106 6.61 -5.53 10.10
C ALA A 106 5.82 -6.53 10.98
N ASP A 107 5.68 -7.78 10.52
CA ASP A 107 4.90 -8.83 11.20
C ASP A 107 5.48 -9.24 12.59
N GLY A 108 6.72 -8.88 12.90
CA GLY A 108 7.42 -9.28 14.14
C GLY A 108 7.73 -8.15 15.13
N LEU A 109 7.33 -6.91 14.87
CA LEU A 109 7.85 -5.71 15.57
C LEU A 109 7.11 -5.31 16.86
N GLY A 110 6.41 -6.24 17.53
CA GLY A 110 5.78 -5.94 18.83
C GLY A 110 4.72 -4.83 18.77
N PHE A 111 4.01 -4.72 17.63
CA PHE A 111 2.88 -3.80 17.49
C PHE A 111 1.61 -4.40 18.11
N ALA A 112 0.89 -3.60 18.90
CA ALA A 112 -0.49 -3.89 19.26
C ALA A 112 -1.37 -3.61 18.03
N GLN A 113 -2.03 -4.64 17.51
CA GLN A 113 -2.92 -4.52 16.34
C GLN A 113 -4.23 -3.84 16.73
N LEU A 114 -4.58 -2.78 16.01
CA LEU A 114 -5.81 -2.02 16.22
C LEU A 114 -6.88 -2.39 15.19
N VAL A 115 -6.48 -2.53 13.93
CA VAL A 115 -7.39 -2.78 12.82
C VAL A 115 -6.82 -3.84 11.88
N ARG A 116 -7.71 -4.70 11.38
CA ARG A 116 -7.45 -5.67 10.32
C ARG A 116 -8.43 -5.40 9.18
N LEU A 117 -7.92 -5.20 7.97
CA LEU A 117 -8.71 -4.94 6.76
C LEU A 117 -8.38 -6.00 5.70
N ASP A 118 -9.32 -6.90 5.47
CA ASP A 118 -9.23 -7.85 4.37
C ASP A 118 -9.41 -7.16 3.01
N PRO A 119 -8.78 -7.67 1.94
CA PRO A 119 -8.94 -7.12 0.59
C PRO A 119 -10.39 -7.29 0.12
N ARG A 120 -10.96 -6.21 -0.43
CA ARG A 120 -12.39 -6.09 -0.76
C ARG A 120 -12.65 -6.00 -2.25
#